data_AF-A0A087G3V2-F1
#
_entry.id   AF-A0A087G3V2-F1
#
_cell.length_a   1.000
_cell.length_b   1.000
_cell.length_c   1.000
_cell.angle_alpha   90.00
_cell.angle_beta   90.00
_cell.angle_gamma   90.00
#
_symmetry.space_group_name_H-M   'P 1'
#
loop_
_entity.id
_entity.type
_entity.pdbx_description
1 polymer ?
#
loop_
_entity_poly.entity_id
_entity_poly.type
_entity_poly.pdbx_seq_one_letter_code
_entity_poly.pdbx_strand_id
1 'polypeptide(L)' 'GDVGFGFCAPKIFPTICYTRCRDDKEAEGGKCLWEQDGVKCLCDFCSDDPANQTLSA' A
#
# COMPACT_ATOMS: atom_id res chain seq x y z
N GLY A 1 5.82 -2.56 8.93
CA GLY A 1 4.52 -3.24 8.92
C GLY A 1 3.47 -2.26 9.41
N ASP A 2 3.56 -1.91 10.69
CA ASP A 2 2.78 -0.85 11.30
C ASP A 2 3.21 0.53 10.82
N VAL A 3 2.37 1.14 10.01
CA VAL A 3 2.45 2.55 9.67
C VAL A 3 1.13 3.15 10.10
N GLY A 4 1.15 4.24 10.87
CA GLY A 4 -0.08 4.83 11.40
C GLY A 4 -1.03 5.32 10.30
N PHE A 5 -2.25 5.68 10.68
CA PHE A 5 -3.30 6.22 9.80
C PHE A 5 -2.79 7.22 8.74
N GLY A 6 -1.88 8.12 9.14
CA GLY A 6 -1.32 9.15 8.25
C GLY A 6 -0.55 8.62 7.03
N PHE A 7 -0.05 7.40 7.09
CA PHE A 7 0.68 6.77 5.97
C PHE A 7 -0.27 6.25 4.88
N CYS A 8 -1.53 5.99 5.26
CA CYS A 8 -2.51 5.28 4.45
C CYS A 8 -3.77 6.08 4.12
N ALA A 9 -4.05 7.18 4.82
CA ALA A 9 -5.17 8.09 4.53
C ALA A 9 -4.79 9.55 4.19
N PRO A 10 -3.69 9.84 3.48
CA PRO A 10 -3.51 11.19 2.94
C PRO A 10 -4.47 11.39 1.74
N LYS A 11 -5.08 12.57 1.61
CA LYS A 11 -5.96 12.94 0.47
C LYS A 11 -5.19 13.20 -0.85
N ILE A 12 -3.92 12.83 -0.90
CA ILE A 12 -3.01 12.99 -2.04
C ILE A 12 -2.71 11.60 -2.59
N PHE A 13 -2.83 11.45 -3.91
CA PHE A 13 -2.53 10.22 -4.63
C PHE A 13 -1.23 10.41 -5.43
N PRO A 14 -0.29 9.44 -5.41
CA PRO A 14 -0.34 8.19 -4.65
C PRO A 14 -0.11 8.39 -3.14
N THR A 15 -0.50 7.39 -2.33
CA THR A 15 -0.34 7.46 -0.87
C THR A 15 1.13 7.38 -0.44
N ILE A 16 1.43 7.76 0.80
CA ILE A 16 2.80 7.64 1.35
C ILE A 16 3.26 6.17 1.35
N CYS A 17 2.37 5.24 1.66
CA CYS A 17 2.64 3.80 1.54
C CYS A 17 3.12 3.41 0.13
N TYR A 18 2.43 3.86 -0.91
CA TYR A 18 2.81 3.59 -2.29
C TYR A 18 4.20 4.15 -2.62
N THR A 19 4.45 5.43 -2.31
CA THR A 19 5.73 6.08 -2.60
C THR A 19 6.89 5.39 -1.88
N ARG A 20 6.71 5.05 -0.60
CA ARG A 20 7.76 4.44 0.21
C ARG A 20 8.07 3.00 -0.17
N CYS A 21 7.06 2.25 -0.61
CA CYS A 21 7.30 0.92 -1.16
C CYS A 21 8.17 0.98 -2.43
N ARG A 22 7.98 1.99 -3.28
CA ARG A 22 8.82 2.19 -4.47
C ARG A 22 10.24 2.65 -4.11
N ASP A 23 10.35 3.66 -3.25
CA ASP A 23 11.62 4.31 -2.94
C ASP A 23 12.53 3.47 -2.02
N ASP A 24 11.95 2.87 -0.96
CA ASP A 24 12.73 2.21 0.10
C ASP A 24 12.84 0.69 -0.07
N LYS A 25 11.95 0.09 -0.87
CA LYS A 25 11.85 -1.37 -1.04
C LYS A 25 11.99 -1.84 -2.47
N GLU A 26 12.13 -0.94 -3.45
CA GLU A 26 12.19 -1.29 -4.87
C GLU A 26 10.97 -2.12 -5.33
N ALA A 27 9.82 -1.92 -4.66
CA ALA A 27 8.57 -2.52 -5.06
C ALA A 27 7.93 -1.71 -6.19
N GLU A 28 6.96 -2.28 -6.90
CA GLU A 28 6.25 -1.58 -7.96
C GLU A 28 5.19 -0.63 -7.39
N GLY A 29 4.60 -0.97 -6.24
CA GLY A 29 3.62 -0.12 -5.55
C GLY A 29 3.42 -0.50 -4.09
N GLY A 30 2.39 0.06 -3.47
CA GLY A 30 2.02 -0.24 -2.08
C GLY A 30 0.55 0.02 -1.80
N LYS A 31 -0.07 -0.85 -1.00
CA LYS A 31 -1.49 -0.81 -0.63
C LYS A 31 -1.68 -0.82 0.88
N CYS A 32 -2.74 -0.15 1.31
CA CYS A 32 -3.11 -0.07 2.70
C CYS A 32 -4.25 -1.04 3.01
N LEU A 33 -3.97 -1.98 3.93
CA LEU A 33 -4.95 -2.93 4.44
C LEU A 33 -5.49 -2.41 5.77
N TRP A 34 -6.79 -2.15 5.81
CA TRP A 34 -7.50 -1.71 7.01
C TRP A 34 -7.99 -2.93 7.78
N GLU A 35 -7.48 -3.13 8.99
CA GLU A 35 -7.88 -4.21 9.90
C GLU A 35 -8.53 -3.62 11.16
N GLN A 36 -9.13 -4.47 12.00
CA GLN A 36 -9.82 -4.03 13.22
C GLN A 36 -8.91 -3.27 14.19
N ASP A 37 -7.63 -3.65 14.27
CA ASP A 37 -6.67 -3.09 15.23
C ASP A 37 -5.71 -2.06 14.62
N GLY A 38 -5.89 -1.69 13.34
CA GLY A 38 -5.01 -0.71 12.71
C GLY A 38 -4.98 -0.76 11.19
N VAL A 39 -3.99 -0.10 10.61
CA VAL A 39 -3.74 -0.09 9.17
C VAL A 39 -2.33 -0.58 8.89
N LYS A 40 -2.21 -1.49 7.92
CA LYS A 40 -0.93 -2.04 7.46
C LYS A 40 -0.63 -1.54 6.05
N CYS A 41 0.63 -1.24 5.78
CA CYS A 41 1.11 -1.00 4.43
C CYS A 41 1.79 -2.26 3.89
N LEU A 42 1.31 -2.74 2.75
CA LEU A 42 1.81 -3.91 2.03
C LEU A 42 2.42 -3.43 0.71
N CYS A 43 3.70 -3.71 0.49
CA CYS A 43 4.37 -3.42 -0.78
C CYS A 43 4.06 -4.49 -1.82
N ASP A 44 3.74 -4.06 -3.03
CA ASP A 44 3.48 -4.94 -4.17
C ASP A 44 4.71 -4.97 -5.08
N PHE A 45 5.36 -6.13 -5.14
CA PHE A 45 6.55 -6.37 -5.97
C PHE A 45 6.20 -7.03 -7.31
N CYS A 46 4.94 -7.39 -7.51
CA CYS A 46 4.48 -8.15 -8.66
C CYS A 46 3.77 -7.26 -9.68
N SER A 47 3.09 -6.20 -9.24
CA SER A 47 2.51 -5.19 -10.11
C SER A 47 2.06 -3.94 -9.33
N ASP A 48 2.17 -2.75 -9.92
CA ASP A 48 1.52 -1.53 -9.40
C ASP A 48 0.05 -1.38 -9.86
N ASP A 49 -0.47 -2.33 -10.64
CA ASP A 49 -1.79 -2.26 -11.24
C ASP A 49 -2.92 -2.38 -10.19
N PRO A 50 -3.76 -1.34 -10.02
CA PRO A 50 -4.86 -1.32 -9.06
C PRO A 50 -6.05 -2.19 -9.48
N ALA A 51 -6.01 -2.92 -10.60
CA ALA A 51 -7.01 -3.90 -11.05
C ALA A 51 -6.58 -5.35 -10.78
N ASN A 52 -5.31 -5.62 -10.46
CA ASN A 52 -4.84 -6.95 -10.04
C ASN A 52 -5.27 -7.33 -8.60
N GLN A 53 -6.25 -6.60 -8.04
CA GLN A 53 -6.81 -6.75 -6.69
C GLN A 53 -7.80 -7.90 -6.58
N THR A 54 -8.27 -8.43 -7.73
CA THR A 54 -9.16 -9.58 -7.74
C THR A 54 -8.29 -10.84 -7.72
N LEU A 55 -8.00 -11.34 -6.54
CA LEU A 55 -7.78 -12.79 -6.36
C LEU A 55 -9.04 -13.45 -6.93
N SER A 56 -8.96 -13.91 -8.19
CA SER A 56 -9.95 -14.83 -8.74
C SER A 56 -10.00 -16.03 -7.79
N ALA A 57 -11.23 -16.35 -7.38
CA ALA A 57 -11.59 -17.31 -6.34
C ALA A 57 -10.95 -18.70 -6.50
#